data_AF-A0A8J3BJY6-F1
#
_entry.id   AF-A0A8J3BJY6-F1
#
_cell.length_a   1.000
_cell.length_b   1.000
_cell.length_c   1.000
_cell.angle_alpha   90.00
_cell.angle_beta   90.00
_cell.angle_gamma   90.00
#
_symmetry.space_group_name_H-M   'P 1'
#
loop_
_entity.id
_entity.type
_entity.pdbx_description
1 polymer ?
#
loop_
_entity_poly.entity_id
_entity_poly.type
_entity_poly.pdbx_seq_one_letter_code
_entity_poly.pdbx_strand_id
1 'polypeptide(L)'
;MVKCQFSLQTKLIIFVVLLLLIVILLIGATFIIMLQEIVEEQIGKQALSIATTVALMPEIRQAFKSDKPWQTIQPLVEPIRQRVGAEFIVVGNQDGNRYSHPKPDRIGRKMVGGEGID
;
A
#
# COMPACT_ATOMS: atom_id res chain seq x y z
N MET A 1 -49.28 -12.95 -29.78
CA MET A 1 -48.71 -11.76 -29.11
C MET A 1 -49.36 -11.64 -27.73
N VAL A 2 -48.72 -12.16 -26.68
CA VAL A 2 -49.30 -12.17 -25.33
C VAL A 2 -49.24 -10.75 -24.77
N LYS A 3 -50.39 -10.06 -24.69
CA LYS A 3 -50.50 -8.79 -23.95
C LYS A 3 -50.57 -9.11 -22.46
N CYS A 4 -49.41 -9.12 -21.80
CA CYS A 4 -49.33 -9.17 -20.34
C CYS A 4 -49.84 -7.84 -19.78
N GLN A 5 -51.12 -7.76 -19.43
CA GLN A 5 -51.68 -6.58 -18.79
C GLN A 5 -51.22 -6.57 -17.34
N PHE A 6 -50.11 -5.90 -17.06
CA PHE A 6 -49.57 -5.77 -15.72
C PHE A 6 -50.54 -4.98 -14.83
N SER A 7 -51.03 -5.64 -13.77
CA SER A 7 -51.75 -4.99 -12.67
C SER A 7 -50.92 -3.83 -12.13
N LEU A 8 -51.57 -2.77 -11.64
CA LEU A 8 -50.91 -1.62 -10.99
C LEU A 8 -49.92 -2.08 -9.91
N GLN A 9 -50.25 -3.18 -9.22
CA GLN A 9 -49.43 -3.83 -8.21
C GLN A 9 -48.07 -4.32 -8.78
N THR A 10 -48.04 -4.92 -9.97
CA THR A 10 -46.79 -5.41 -10.56
C THR A 10 -45.86 -4.28 -10.98
N LYS A 11 -46.41 -3.17 -11.51
CA LYS A 11 -45.62 -1.98 -11.84
C LYS A 11 -44.97 -1.37 -10.60
N LEU A 12 -45.71 -1.33 -9.49
CA LEU A 12 -45.21 -0.84 -8.20
C LEU A 12 -44.09 -1.74 -7.66
N ILE A 13 -44.25 -3.08 -7.73
CA ILE A 13 -43.22 -4.03 -7.31
C ILE A 13 -41.94 -3.86 -8.14
N ILE A 14 -42.05 -3.75 -9.48
CA ILE A 14 -40.89 -3.53 -10.35
C ILE A 14 -40.16 -2.24 -9.97
N PHE A 15 -40.91 -1.16 -9.72
CA PHE A 15 -40.32 0.12 -9.34
C PHE A 15 -39.58 0.05 -8.00
N VAL A 16 -40.17 -0.60 -7.00
CA VAL A 16 -39.53 -0.81 -5.69
C VAL A 16 -38.26 -1.65 -5.82
N VAL A 17 -38.30 -2.75 -6.60
CA VAL A 17 -37.12 -3.58 -6.83
C VAL A 17 -36.02 -2.81 -7.57
N LEU A 18 -36.39 -2.03 -8.59
CA LEU A 18 -35.45 -1.18 -9.32
C LEU A 18 -34.82 -0.13 -8.41
N LEU A 19 -35.62 0.52 -7.57
CA LEU A 19 -35.15 1.51 -6.61
C LEU A 19 -34.17 0.87 -5.61
N LEU A 20 -34.52 -0.30 -5.05
CA LEU A 20 -33.65 -1.04 -4.14
C LEU A 20 -32.32 -1.42 -4.81
N LEU A 21 -32.36 -1.88 -6.07
CA LEU A 21 -31.15 -2.19 -6.83
C LEU A 21 -30.23 -0.97 -6.97
N ILE A 22 -30.80 0.19 -7.33
CA ILE A 22 -30.03 1.44 -7.46
C ILE A 22 -29.40 1.82 -6.12
N VAL A 23 -30.16 1.75 -5.03
CA VAL A 23 -29.66 2.08 -3.69
C VAL A 23 -28.51 1.15 -3.29
N ILE A 24 -28.64 -0.16 -3.52
CA ILE A 24 -27.59 -1.14 -3.23
C ILE A 24 -26.33 -0.85 -4.04
N LEU A 25 -26.47 -0.52 -5.34
CA LEU A 25 -25.34 -0.17 -6.19
C LEU A 25 -24.62 1.08 -5.71
N LEU A 26 -25.36 2.12 -5.33
CA LEU A 26 -24.78 3.37 -4.80
C LEU A 26 -24.01 3.13 -3.51
N ILE A 27 -24.60 2.38 -2.56
CA ILE A 27 -23.93 2.02 -1.30
C ILE A 27 -22.69 1.17 -1.57
N GLY A 28 -22.77 0.19 -2.47
CA GLY A 28 -21.64 -0.65 -2.83
C GLY A 28 -20.49 0.15 -3.43
N ALA A 29 -20.80 1.09 -4.34
CA ALA A 29 -19.81 1.95 -4.97
C ALA A 29 -19.11 2.86 -3.94
N THR A 30 -19.88 3.53 -3.07
CA THR A 30 -19.29 4.39 -2.03
C THR A 30 -18.46 3.60 -1.03
N PHE A 31 -18.92 2.40 -0.66
CA PHE A 31 -18.18 1.52 0.25
C PHE A 31 -16.83 1.10 -0.32
N ILE A 32 -16.76 0.76 -1.61
CA ILE A 32 -15.50 0.39 -2.26
C ILE A 32 -14.50 1.54 -2.23
N ILE A 33 -14.95 2.77 -2.54
CA ILE A 33 -14.08 3.96 -2.53
C ILE A 33 -13.54 4.21 -1.11
N MET A 34 -14.40 4.20 -0.10
CA MET A 34 -13.97 4.39 1.30
C MET A 34 -13.00 3.29 1.74
N LEU A 35 -13.27 2.04 1.35
CA LEU A 35 -12.40 0.92 1.70
C LEU A 35 -11.01 1.07 1.09
N GLN A 36 -10.91 1.54 -0.15
CA GLN A 36 -9.63 1.81 -0.80
C GLN A 36 -8.83 2.87 -0.03
N GLU A 37 -9.45 4.01 0.30
CA GLU A 37 -8.80 5.09 1.05
C GLU A 37 -8.30 4.63 2.43
N ILE A 38 -9.13 3.88 3.16
CA ILE A 38 -8.77 3.36 4.50
C ILE A 38 -7.60 2.38 4.40
N VAL A 39 -7.62 1.47 3.41
CA VAL A 39 -6.55 0.48 3.21
C VAL A 39 -5.25 1.17 2.83
N GLU A 40 -5.29 2.15 1.92
CA GLU A 40 -4.12 2.92 1.51
C GLU A 40 -3.51 3.69 2.69
N GLU A 41 -4.34 4.40 3.47
CA GLU A 41 -3.89 5.16 4.63
C GLU A 41 -3.28 4.23 5.70
N GLN A 42 -3.91 3.09 5.95
CA GLN A 42 -3.42 2.11 6.94
C GLN A 42 -2.07 1.52 6.52
N ILE A 43 -1.92 1.13 5.25
CA ILE A 43 -0.65 0.62 4.71
C ILE A 43 0.41 1.72 4.76
N GLY A 44 0.06 2.96 4.39
CA GLY A 44 0.96 4.11 4.46
C GLY A 44 1.46 4.39 5.88
N LYS A 45 0.56 4.40 6.88
CA LYS A 45 0.92 4.57 8.29
C LYS A 45 1.81 3.43 8.80
N GLN A 46 1.52 2.19 8.42
CA GLN A 46 2.34 1.05 8.77
C GLN A 46 3.74 1.16 8.16
N ALA A 47 3.84 1.49 6.87
CA ALA A 47 5.12 1.68 6.18
C ALA A 47 5.94 2.82 6.83
N LEU A 48 5.30 3.95 7.12
CA LEU A 48 5.93 5.08 7.80
C LEU A 48 6.41 4.72 9.20
N SER A 49 5.61 3.97 9.96
CA SER A 49 5.97 3.51 11.30
C SER A 49 7.22 2.63 11.25
N ILE A 50 7.25 1.63 10.36
CA ILE A 50 8.40 0.74 10.18
C ILE A 50 9.63 1.55 9.75
N ALA A 51 9.49 2.43 8.76
CA ALA A 51 10.59 3.25 8.26
C ALA A 51 11.16 4.13 9.38
N THR A 52 10.31 4.77 10.17
CA THR A 52 10.70 5.59 11.33
C THR A 52 11.40 4.75 12.39
N THR A 53 10.86 3.58 12.73
CA THR A 53 11.47 2.66 13.69
C THR A 53 12.85 2.21 13.24
N VAL A 54 13.01 1.81 11.98
CA VAL A 54 14.31 1.41 11.41
C VAL A 54 15.29 2.58 11.36
N ALA A 55 14.83 3.79 10.99
CA ALA A 55 15.68 4.98 10.92
C ALA A 55 16.19 5.44 12.31
N LEU A 56 15.41 5.22 13.36
CA LEU A 56 15.77 5.58 14.73
C LEU A 56 16.69 4.55 15.43
N MET A 57 16.90 3.36 14.84
CA MET A 57 17.76 2.33 15.42
C MET A 57 19.22 2.81 15.54
N PRO A 58 19.81 2.81 16.74
CA PRO A 58 21.21 3.18 16.94
C PRO A 58 22.18 2.35 16.09
N GLU A 59 21.89 1.07 15.88
CA GLU A 59 22.70 0.12 15.10
C GLU A 59 22.78 0.55 13.63
N ILE A 60 21.66 1.02 13.05
CA ILE A 60 21.62 1.55 11.68
C ILE A 60 22.48 2.82 11.59
N ARG A 61 22.34 3.73 12.57
CA ARG A 61 23.14 4.97 12.61
C ARG A 61 24.64 4.70 12.78
N GLN A 62 25.00 3.70 13.58
CA GLN A 62 26.39 3.28 13.77
C GLN A 62 26.95 2.56 12.54
N ALA A 63 26.14 1.78 11.83
CA ALA A 63 26.56 1.10 10.61
C ALA A 63 27.04 2.07 9.53
N PHE A 64 26.44 3.26 9.43
CA PHE A 64 26.90 4.32 8.52
C PHE A 64 28.28 4.90 8.82
N LYS A 65 28.86 4.62 10.00
CA LYS A 65 30.24 5.01 10.34
C LYS A 65 31.29 4.00 9.86
N SER A 66 30.86 2.82 9.39
CA SER A 66 31.74 1.79 8.85
C SER A 66 32.01 2.03 7.36
N ASP A 67 33.16 1.56 6.87
CA ASP A 67 33.50 1.58 5.44
C ASP A 67 32.52 0.76 4.58
N LYS A 68 31.81 -0.22 5.17
CA LYS A 68 30.83 -1.07 4.49
C LYS A 68 29.50 -1.16 5.24
N PRO A 69 28.67 -0.10 5.22
CA PRO A 69 27.42 -0.04 6.00
C PRO A 69 26.43 -1.17 5.67
N TRP A 70 26.41 -1.63 4.42
CA TRP A 70 25.52 -2.69 3.94
C TRP A 70 25.73 -4.04 4.67
N GLN A 71 26.94 -4.32 5.18
CA GLN A 71 27.23 -5.57 5.90
C GLN A 71 26.47 -5.68 7.22
N THR A 72 26.15 -4.55 7.84
CA THR A 72 25.39 -4.50 9.09
C THR A 72 23.91 -4.21 8.82
N ILE A 73 23.62 -3.31 7.87
CA ILE A 73 22.25 -2.86 7.59
C ILE A 73 21.41 -3.99 6.97
N GLN A 74 21.92 -4.71 5.96
CA GLN A 74 21.17 -5.77 5.28
C GLN A 74 20.69 -6.89 6.23
N PRO A 75 21.55 -7.53 7.05
CA PRO A 75 21.11 -8.60 7.95
C PRO A 75 20.20 -8.12 9.09
N LEU A 76 20.23 -6.83 9.43
CA LEU A 76 19.35 -6.24 10.43
C LEU A 76 17.94 -5.99 9.87
N VAL A 77 17.86 -5.53 8.62
CA VAL A 77 16.61 -5.12 7.98
C VAL A 77 15.86 -6.28 7.32
N GLU A 78 16.56 -7.28 6.80
CA GLU A 78 15.93 -8.40 6.09
C GLU A 78 14.97 -9.23 6.98
N PRO A 79 15.28 -9.57 8.24
CA PRO A 79 14.33 -10.23 9.13
C PRO A 79 13.10 -9.37 9.44
N ILE A 80 13.28 -8.05 9.54
CA ILE A 80 12.17 -7.11 9.74
C ILE A 80 11.27 -7.17 8.51
N ARG A 81 11.83 -7.02 7.29
CA ARG A 81 11.09 -7.11 6.02
C ARG A 81 10.24 -8.38 5.95
N GLN A 82 10.83 -9.52 6.27
CA GLN A 82 10.14 -10.81 6.27
C GLN A 82 9.01 -10.86 7.31
N ARG A 83 9.24 -10.36 8.53
CA ARG A 83 8.22 -10.35 9.59
C ARG A 83 7.04 -9.45 9.29
N VAL A 84 7.26 -8.29 8.69
CA VAL A 84 6.17 -7.36 8.34
C VAL A 84 5.54 -7.65 6.98
N GLY A 85 6.05 -8.65 6.25
CA GLY A 85 5.54 -9.01 4.93
C GLY A 85 5.76 -7.93 3.87
N ALA A 86 6.72 -7.02 4.10
CA ALA A 86 7.01 -5.94 3.17
C ALA A 86 7.68 -6.48 1.89
N GLU A 87 7.26 -5.97 0.73
CA GLU A 87 7.89 -6.32 -0.55
C GLU A 87 9.38 -5.92 -0.54
N PHE A 88 9.69 -4.74 -0.01
CA PHE A 88 11.05 -4.25 0.17
C PHE A 88 11.17 -3.35 1.40
N ILE A 89 12.34 -3.36 2.02
CA ILE A 89 12.79 -2.30 2.93
C ILE A 89 14.17 -1.83 2.45
N VAL A 90 14.25 -0.57 2.06
CA VAL A 90 15.45 0.05 1.49
C VAL A 90 15.94 1.13 2.44
N VAL A 91 17.20 1.02 2.85
CA VAL A 91 17.88 2.02 3.67
C VAL A 91 18.88 2.73 2.78
N GLY A 92 18.79 4.06 2.69
CA GLY A 92 19.68 4.88 1.87
C GLY A 92 20.39 5.95 2.69
N ASN A 93 21.45 6.54 2.12
CA ASN A 93 22.07 7.76 2.64
C ASN A 93 21.48 9.02 1.98
N GLN A 94 21.90 10.20 2.44
CA GLN A 94 21.45 11.49 1.89
C GLN A 94 21.81 11.68 0.40
N ASP A 95 22.86 11.03 -0.10
CA ASP A 95 23.24 11.05 -1.52
C ASP A 95 22.37 10.14 -2.41
N GLY A 96 21.42 9.43 -1.81
CA GLY A 96 20.53 8.50 -2.48
C GLY A 96 21.15 7.13 -2.75
N ASN A 97 22.27 6.75 -2.14
CA ASN A 97 22.87 5.43 -2.31
C ASN A 97 22.13 4.39 -1.44
N ARG A 98 21.74 3.24 -2.03
CA ARG A 98 21.06 2.15 -1.31
C ARG A 98 22.03 1.24 -0.57
N TYR A 99 21.74 0.91 0.69
CA TYR A 99 22.52 0.00 1.55
C TYR A 99 21.73 -1.23 2.01
N SER A 100 20.42 -1.28 1.73
CA SER A 100 19.58 -2.47 1.87
C SER A 100 18.69 -2.65 0.66
N HIS A 101 18.52 -3.88 0.20
CA HIS A 101 17.52 -4.25 -0.80
C HIS A 101 17.31 -5.79 -0.79
N PRO A 102 16.08 -6.32 -0.99
CA PRO A 102 15.85 -7.77 -1.05
C PRO A 102 16.60 -8.46 -2.20
N LYS A 103 16.84 -7.73 -3.29
CA LYS A 103 17.75 -8.11 -4.38
C LYS A 103 19.14 -7.50 -4.13
N PRO A 104 20.18 -8.29 -3.80
CA PRO A 104 21.51 -7.78 -3.46
C PRO A 104 22.16 -6.95 -4.58
N ASP A 105 21.88 -7.27 -5.85
CA ASP A 105 22.45 -6.61 -7.03
C ASP A 105 22.12 -5.10 -7.16
N ARG A 106 21.18 -4.62 -6.35
CA ARG A 106 20.75 -3.22 -6.30
C ARG A 106 21.39 -2.42 -5.16
N ILE A 107 22.14 -3.07 -4.26
CA ILE A 107 22.91 -2.41 -3.20
C ILE A 107 24.03 -1.59 -3.86
N GLY A 108 24.26 -0.37 -3.37
CA GLY A 108 25.24 0.58 -3.90
C GLY A 108 24.76 1.37 -5.12
N ARG A 109 23.60 1.05 -5.71
CA ARG A 109 23.00 1.84 -6.80
C ARG A 109 22.13 2.97 -6.26
N LYS A 110 22.11 4.11 -6.95
CA LYS A 110 21.26 5.25 -6.61
C LYS A 110 19.77 4.89 -6.59
N MET A 111 19.07 5.38 -5.59
CA MET A 111 17.62 5.38 -5.49
C MET A 111 17.04 6.13 -6.68
N VAL A 112 16.23 5.42 -7.47
CA VAL A 112 15.26 6.04 -8.36
C VAL A 112 14.01 6.21 -7.53
N GLY A 113 13.76 7.44 -7.08
CA GLY A 113 12.50 7.87 -6.49
C GLY A 113 11.60 8.39 -7.59
N GLY A 114 10.29 8.17 -7.46
CA GLY A 114 9.28 8.71 -8.35
C GLY A 114 9.20 10.22 -8.23
N GLU A 115 10.06 10.92 -8.95
CA GLU A 115 9.80 12.24 -9.50
C GLU A 115 10.09 12.15 -11.00
N GLY A 116 9.15 11.55 -11.70
CA GLY A 116 8.82 11.94 -13.07
C GLY A 116 7.55 12.76 -12.94
N ILE A 117 7.69 14.06 -13.12
CA ILE A 117 6.60 14.97 -13.45
C ILE A 117 5.88 14.37 -14.68
N ASP A 118 4.57 14.22 -14.59
CA ASP A 118 3.71 14.29 -15.79
C ASP A 118 3.67 15.76 -16.24
#